data_AF-A0A556MX09-F1
#
_entry.id   AF-A0A556MX09-F1
#
_cell.length_a   1.000
_cell.length_b   1.000
_cell.length_c   1.000
_cell.angle_alpha   90.00
_cell.angle_beta   90.00
_cell.angle_gamma   90.00
#
_symmetry.space_group_name_H-M   'P 1'
#
loop_
_entity.id
_entity.type
_entity.pdbx_description
1 polymer ?
#
loop_
_entity_poly.entity_id
_entity_poly.type
_entity_poly.pdbx_seq_one_letter_code
_entity_poly.pdbx_strand_id
1 'polypeptide(L)'
;MVPFEIEIEWNDVPVSLWVEQLDYLADENGLMRFDVRGDARRAVISVNIESDPEHLDFTFEAMQAEDQAFSADELLAIIKAIRDQQQHQPTPQQQRLPLNP
;
A
#
# COMPACT_ATOMS: atom_id res chain seq x y z
N MET A 1 11.85 5.31 4.15
CA MET A 1 11.00 5.62 2.97
C MET A 1 10.04 6.73 3.36
N VAL A 2 9.32 7.35 2.41
CA VAL A 2 8.36 8.43 2.75
C VAL A 2 6.98 7.79 2.96
N PRO A 3 6.38 7.90 4.16
CA PRO A 3 5.01 7.43 4.37
C PRO A 3 4.04 8.28 3.54
N PHE A 4 2.97 7.66 3.08
CA PHE A 4 1.89 8.32 2.34
C PHE A 4 0.54 7.98 2.98
N GLU A 5 -0.41 8.88 2.79
CA GLU A 5 -1.78 8.71 3.26
C GLU A 5 -2.63 8.16 2.11
N ILE A 6 -3.49 7.19 2.43
CA ILE A 6 -4.56 6.74 1.54
C ILE A 6 -5.90 7.03 2.20
N GLU A 7 -6.86 7.47 1.40
CA GLU A 7 -8.25 7.62 1.79
C GLU A 7 -9.07 6.55 1.06
N ILE A 8 -9.81 5.76 1.83
CA ILE A 8 -10.67 4.70 1.30
C ILE A 8 -12.06 4.80 1.94
N GLU A 9 -13.07 4.37 1.20
CA GLU A 9 -14.44 4.35 1.67
C GLU A 9 -14.76 2.97 2.26
N TRP A 10 -15.18 2.95 3.52
CA TRP A 10 -15.56 1.74 4.25
C TRP A 10 -16.93 1.90 4.87
N ASN A 11 -17.89 1.07 4.45
CA ASN A 11 -19.29 1.16 4.88
C ASN A 11 -19.86 2.59 4.75
N ASP A 12 -19.62 3.23 3.61
CA ASP A 12 -19.99 4.63 3.32
C ASP A 12 -19.34 5.68 4.25
N VAL A 13 -18.28 5.29 4.99
CA VAL A 13 -17.49 6.18 5.85
C VAL A 13 -16.09 6.33 5.26
N PRO A 14 -15.62 7.56 4.99
CA PRO A 14 -14.25 7.77 4.56
C PRO A 14 -13.30 7.50 5.73
N VAL A 15 -12.25 6.72 5.47
CA VAL A 15 -11.22 6.38 6.44
C VAL A 15 -9.84 6.65 5.87
N SER A 16 -9.09 7.48 6.60
CA SER A 16 -7.68 7.76 6.35
C SER A 16 -6.80 6.68 6.97
N LEU A 17 -5.82 6.20 6.20
CA LEU A 17 -4.79 5.29 6.66
C LEU A 17 -3.41 5.81 6.30
N TRP A 18 -2.46 5.58 7.21
CA TRP A 18 -1.05 5.84 6.99
C TRP A 18 -0.39 4.57 6.47
N VAL A 19 0.26 4.67 5.32
CA VAL A 19 1.00 3.58 4.70
C VAL A 19 2.47 3.93 4.65
N GLU A 20 3.31 3.06 5.20
CA GLU A 20 4.75 3.16 5.12
C GLU A 20 5.29 1.92 4.39
N GLN A 21 6.01 2.13 3.30
CA GLN A 21 6.75 1.05 2.66
C GLN A 21 7.96 0.70 3.52
N LEU A 22 8.04 -0.56 3.95
CA LEU A 22 9.08 -1.05 4.86
C LEU A 22 10.40 -1.30 4.13
N ASP A 23 10.32 -1.81 2.91
CA ASP A 23 11.48 -2.24 2.12
C ASP A 23 11.51 -1.55 0.76
N TYR A 24 12.69 -1.09 0.35
CA TYR A 24 12.87 -0.38 -0.94
C TYR A 24 12.73 -1.29 -2.16
N LEU A 25 13.00 -2.59 -1.98
CA LEU A 25 12.93 -3.60 -3.02
C LEU A 25 11.90 -4.66 -2.64
N ALA A 26 11.31 -5.27 -3.66
CA ALA A 26 10.54 -6.48 -3.48
C ALA A 26 11.43 -7.61 -2.94
N ASP A 27 10.83 -8.54 -2.18
CA ASP A 27 11.49 -9.74 -1.70
C ASP A 27 11.81 -10.73 -2.84
N GLU A 28 12.36 -11.90 -2.50
CA GLU A 28 12.70 -12.94 -3.47
C GLU A 28 11.49 -13.47 -4.27
N ASN A 29 10.27 -13.18 -3.81
CA ASN A 29 9.00 -13.55 -4.45
C ASN A 29 8.35 -12.38 -5.22
N GLY A 30 9.00 -11.21 -5.31
CA GLY A 30 8.43 -10.03 -5.96
C GLY A 30 7.40 -9.29 -5.10
N LEU A 31 7.33 -9.55 -3.78
CA LEU A 31 6.41 -8.88 -2.87
C LEU A 31 7.05 -7.66 -2.21
N MET A 32 6.36 -6.51 -2.25
CA MET A 32 6.69 -5.32 -1.47
C MET A 32 5.90 -5.29 -0.17
N ARG A 33 6.58 -4.90 0.93
CA ARG A 33 5.98 -4.87 2.27
C ARG A 33 5.59 -3.46 2.67
N PHE A 34 4.37 -3.32 3.17
CA PHE A 34 3.77 -2.08 3.62
C PHE A 34 3.27 -2.23 5.05
N ASP A 35 3.64 -1.32 5.93
CA ASP A 35 3.03 -1.14 7.24
C ASP A 35 1.87 -0.17 7.12
N VAL A 36 0.67 -0.67 7.37
CA VAL A 36 -0.58 0.07 7.27
C VAL A 36 -1.11 0.33 8.65
N ARG A 37 -1.30 1.61 8.98
CA ARG A 37 -1.77 2.08 10.28
C ARG A 37 -3.04 2.90 10.09
N GLY A 38 -4.13 2.43 10.68
CA GLY A 38 -5.34 3.21 10.89
C GLY A 38 -5.42 3.69 12.34
N ASP A 39 -6.60 4.17 12.74
CA ASP A 39 -6.85 4.74 14.07
C ASP A 39 -6.39 3.82 15.22
N ALA A 40 -7.00 2.64 15.37
CA ALA A 40 -6.61 1.63 16.34
C ALA A 40 -6.04 0.34 15.71
N ARG A 41 -5.92 0.29 14.37
CA ARG A 41 -5.63 -0.94 13.61
C ARG A 41 -4.27 -0.86 12.94
N ARG A 42 -3.57 -1.98 12.88
CA ARG A 42 -2.26 -2.07 12.23
C ARG A 42 -2.09 -3.43 11.56
N ALA A 43 -1.60 -3.43 10.33
CA ALA A 43 -1.23 -4.66 9.63
C ALA A 43 0.00 -4.43 8.78
N VAL A 44 0.75 -5.51 8.57
CA VAL A 44 1.80 -5.54 7.54
C VAL A 44 1.24 -6.32 6.36
N ILE A 45 1.27 -5.70 5.18
CA ILE A 45 0.72 -6.27 3.95
C ILE A 45 1.86 -6.43 2.96
N SER A 46 1.97 -7.62 2.38
CA SER A 46 2.91 -7.95 1.31
C SER A 46 2.14 -7.99 -0.01
N VAL A 47 2.45 -7.08 -0.92
CA VAL A 47 1.74 -6.89 -2.19
C VAL A 47 2.68 -7.19 -3.35
N ASN A 48 2.26 -8.06 -4.27
CA ASN A 48 2.94 -8.20 -5.55
C ASN A 48 2.59 -6.99 -6.44
N ILE A 49 3.53 -6.06 -6.58
CA ILE A 49 3.33 -4.87 -7.43
C ILE A 49 3.54 -5.17 -8.93
N GLU A 50 4.18 -6.29 -9.27
CA GLU A 50 4.48 -6.71 -10.64
C GLU A 50 3.38 -7.59 -11.25
N SER A 51 2.51 -8.19 -10.41
CA SER A 51 1.38 -9.00 -10.86
C SER A 51 0.35 -8.17 -11.64
N ASP A 52 -0.41 -8.80 -12.54
CA ASP A 52 -1.45 -8.13 -13.31
C ASP A 52 -2.49 -7.42 -12.40
N PRO A 53 -3.10 -6.30 -12.86
CA PRO A 53 -4.15 -5.58 -12.13
C PRO A 53 -5.31 -6.47 -11.68
N GLU A 54 -5.58 -7.49 -12.48
CA GLU A 54 -6.68 -8.41 -12.32
C GLU A 54 -6.34 -9.60 -11.41
N HIS A 55 -5.04 -9.83 -11.12
CA HIS A 55 -4.54 -10.92 -10.29
C HIS A 55 -3.83 -10.35 -9.05
N LEU A 56 -4.62 -10.04 -8.03
CA LEU A 56 -4.11 -9.58 -6.74
C LEU A 56 -3.55 -10.76 -5.95
N ASP A 57 -2.26 -11.06 -6.15
CA ASP A 57 -1.50 -11.92 -5.26
C ASP A 57 -0.99 -11.09 -4.08
N PHE A 58 -1.55 -11.34 -2.90
CA PHE A 58 -1.15 -10.68 -1.66
C PHE A 58 -1.16 -11.64 -0.47
N THR A 59 -0.32 -11.34 0.50
CA THR A 59 -0.33 -11.97 1.83
C THR A 59 -0.34 -10.87 2.88
N PHE A 60 -0.92 -11.15 4.04
CA PHE A 60 -0.96 -10.18 5.13
C PHE A 60 -0.65 -10.85 6.46
N GLU A 61 0.01 -10.08 7.33
CA GLU A 61 0.27 -10.42 8.71
C GLU A 61 -0.46 -9.41 9.59
N ALA A 62 -1.52 -9.86 10.26
CA ALA A 62 -2.19 -9.06 11.27
C ALA A 62 -1.26 -8.92 12.50
N MET A 63 -0.92 -7.69 12.86
CA MET A 63 -0.05 -7.43 14.02
C MET A 63 -0.81 -7.33 15.35
N GLN A 64 -2.15 -7.32 15.31
CA GLN A 64 -3.02 -7.13 16.47
C GLN A 64 -4.02 -8.28 16.61
N ALA A 65 -4.69 -8.36 17.77
CA ALA A 65 -5.77 -9.32 18.02
C ALA A 65 -6.84 -9.27 16.91
N GLU A 66 -7.52 -10.39 16.63
CA GLU A 66 -8.47 -10.52 15.51
C GLU A 66 -9.52 -9.40 15.47
N ASP A 67 -9.97 -8.92 16.64
CA ASP A 67 -10.96 -7.82 16.76
C ASP A 67 -10.42 -6.43 16.37
N GLN A 68 -9.10 -6.29 16.22
CA GLN A 68 -8.39 -5.06 15.84
C GLN A 68 -7.58 -5.24 14.53
N ALA A 69 -7.77 -6.37 13.86
CA ALA A 69 -7.23 -6.61 12.53
C ALA A 69 -8.16 -6.02 11.45
N PHE A 70 -7.61 -5.72 10.29
CA PHE A 70 -8.42 -5.40 9.11
C PHE A 70 -9.10 -6.67 8.59
N SER A 71 -10.35 -6.55 8.17
CA SER A 71 -11.07 -7.63 7.50
C SER A 71 -10.52 -7.88 6.09
N ALA A 72 -10.89 -9.01 5.48
CA ALA A 72 -10.45 -9.33 4.12
C ALA A 72 -10.87 -8.27 3.08
N ASP A 73 -12.09 -7.74 3.18
CA ASP A 73 -12.60 -6.71 2.29
C ASP A 73 -11.86 -5.37 2.48
N GLU A 74 -11.54 -5.05 3.73
CA GLU A 74 -10.76 -3.86 4.09
C GLU A 74 -9.35 -3.94 3.53
N LEU A 75 -8.69 -5.08 3.69
CA LEU A 75 -7.37 -5.34 3.14
C LEU A 75 -7.37 -5.23 1.61
N LEU A 76 -8.40 -5.76 0.95
CA LEU A 76 -8.53 -5.65 -0.50
C LEU A 76 -8.64 -4.19 -0.97
N ALA A 77 -9.42 -3.36 -0.26
CA ALA A 77 -9.53 -1.94 -0.54
C ALA A 77 -8.19 -1.20 -0.32
N ILE A 78 -7.49 -1.50 0.77
CA ILE A 78 -6.16 -0.95 1.08
C ILE A 78 -5.17 -1.29 -0.03
N ILE A 79 -5.10 -2.55 -0.45
CA ILE A 79 -4.15 -3.01 -1.46
C ILE A 79 -4.39 -2.31 -2.80
N LYS A 80 -5.66 -2.17 -3.21
CA LYS A 80 -6.03 -1.43 -4.41
C LYS A 80 -5.56 0.03 -4.32
N ALA A 81 -5.82 0.70 -3.20
CA ALA A 81 -5.39 2.07 -2.98
C ALA A 81 -3.86 2.23 -2.98
N ILE A 82 -3.12 1.32 -2.35
CA ILE A 82 -1.65 1.31 -2.38
C ILE A 82 -1.15 1.15 -3.81
N ARG A 83 -1.72 0.22 -4.58
CA ARG A 83 -1.32 -0.03 -5.96
C ARG A 83 -1.61 1.17 -6.85
N ASP A 84 -2.79 1.77 -6.73
CA ASP A 84 -3.15 2.98 -7.46
C ASP A 84 -2.16 4.11 -7.14
N GLN A 85 -1.81 4.31 -5.87
CA GLN A 85 -0.80 5.30 -5.48
C GLN A 85 0.57 5.00 -6.10
N GLN A 86 1.03 3.75 -6.08
CA GLN A 86 2.32 3.37 -6.67
C GLN A 86 2.36 3.56 -8.19
N GLN A 87 1.25 3.35 -8.90
CA GLN A 87 1.14 3.64 -10.33
C GLN A 87 1.18 5.14 -10.65
N HIS A 88 0.71 5.98 -9.73
CA HIS A 88 0.70 7.44 -9.89
C HIS A 88 1.95 8.14 -9.32
N GLN A 89 2.83 7.43 -8.61
CA GLN A 89 4.12 8.00 -8.22
C GLN A 89 5.02 8.17 -9.45
N PRO A 90 5.49 9.38 -9.76
CA PRO A 90 6.45 9.57 -10.83
C PRO A 90 7.74 8.85 -10.45
N THR A 91 8.12 7.86 -11.25
CA THR A 91 9.44 7.23 -11.15
C THR A 91 10.52 8.34 -11.12
N PRO A 92 11.55 8.24 -10.25
CA PRO A 92 12.56 9.30 -10.08
C PRO A 92 13.42 9.58 -11.34
N GLN A 93 13.14 8.96 -12.49
CA GLN A 93 13.78 9.27 -13.77
C GLN A 93 13.12 10.43 -14.55
N GLN A 94 11.94 10.92 -14.16
CA GLN A 94 11.26 12.01 -14.89
C GLN A 94 11.63 13.43 -14.43
N GLN A 95 12.45 13.59 -13.39
CA GLN A 95 13.05 14.89 -13.04
C GLN A 95 14.37 15.13 -13.78
N ARG A 96 14.35 15.01 -15.11
CA ARG A 96 15.42 15.64 -15.91
C ARG A 96 15.08 17.13 -16.03
N LEU A 97 15.80 17.91 -15.24
CA LEU A 97 15.87 19.37 -15.23
C LEU A 97 15.68 19.97 -16.64
N PRO A 98 14.96 21.10 -16.78
CA PRO A 98 14.99 21.84 -18.04
C PRO A 98 16.43 22.29 -18.29
N LEU A 99 17.04 21.78 -19.35
CA LEU A 99 18.23 22.39 -19.96
C LEU A 99 17.78 23.75 -20.50
N ASN A 100 18.05 24.79 -19.71
CA ASN A 100 17.86 26.16 -20.15
C ASN A 100 18.97 26.48 -21.18
N PRO A 101 18.64 26.98 -22.39
CA PRO A 101 19.64 27.42 -23.36
C PRO A 101 20.35 28.71 -22.92
#